data_AF-A0A7Y7CBX1-F1
#
_entry.id   AF-A0A7Y7CBX1-F1
#
_cell.length_a   1.000
_cell.length_b   1.000
_cell.length_c   1.000
_cell.angle_alpha   90.00
_cell.angle_beta   90.00
_cell.angle_gamma   90.00
#
_symmetry.space_group_name_H-M   'P 1'
#
loop_
_entity.id
_entity.type
_entity.pdbx_description
1 polymer ?
#
loop_
_entity_poly.entity_id
_entity_poly.type
_entity_poly.pdbx_seq_one_letter_code
_entity_poly.pdbx_strand_id
1 'polypeptide(L)'
;MKEVYANGHEIAAQAGGGKVTAAFPDVCLSPPAPPAGPIPVPYPNSSFSKDMKNGSKSVMIGGKPVMLRDQSYYATSPLGDEAATRNFGAGVITHTITGKTYFNSWSMDVQFEGKNVPRHVDLTTSNHGSNSNESVPIPNLSQSSAASGGQATRDACPCCAGPLHENQKNPETGEPYDTIPEADFYQGIAGHYMKRRSEMQKLLNELAASNKPLPGWATELASNDKNPAYRSLTKSDVIIAKGGRLRGGL
;
A
#
# COMPACT_ATOMS: atom_id res chain seq x y z
N MET A 1 2.48 12.66 -17.66
CA MET A 1 2.38 11.96 -16.36
C MET A 1 1.14 12.50 -15.68
N LYS A 2 0.23 11.67 -15.16
CA LYS A 2 -0.93 12.15 -14.39
C LYS A 2 -0.70 11.84 -12.92
N GLU A 3 -0.63 12.89 -12.12
CA GLU A 3 -0.16 12.82 -10.75
C GLU A 3 -1.34 12.59 -9.80
N VAL A 4 -1.42 11.40 -9.23
CA VAL A 4 -2.41 11.03 -8.21
C VAL A 4 -1.65 10.50 -7.02
N TYR A 5 -1.89 11.07 -5.85
CA TYR A 5 -1.12 10.80 -4.64
C TYR A 5 -1.97 10.09 -3.58
N ALA A 6 -1.34 9.21 -2.82
CA ALA A 6 -1.84 8.65 -1.58
C ALA A 6 -0.84 8.93 -0.47
N ASN A 7 -1.29 9.66 0.55
CA ASN A 7 -0.46 10.06 1.70
C ASN A 7 0.81 10.84 1.27
N GLY A 8 0.67 11.73 0.29
CA GLY A 8 1.77 12.55 -0.23
C GLY A 8 2.71 11.84 -1.21
N HIS A 9 2.46 10.56 -1.50
CA HIS A 9 3.30 9.73 -2.38
C HIS A 9 2.52 9.31 -3.62
N GLU A 10 3.10 9.46 -4.81
CA GLU A 10 2.43 9.14 -6.08
C GLU A 10 2.04 7.65 -6.09
N ILE A 11 0.77 7.37 -6.43
CA ILE A 11 0.27 6.00 -6.56
C ILE A 11 0.93 5.34 -7.77
N ALA A 12 1.46 4.14 -7.57
CA ALA A 12 2.05 3.35 -8.65
C ALA A 12 0.97 2.93 -9.66
N ALA A 13 1.15 3.33 -10.91
CA ALA A 13 0.26 2.99 -12.03
C ALA A 13 1.06 2.83 -13.32
N GLN A 14 0.52 2.11 -14.31
CA GLN A 14 1.23 1.89 -15.56
C GLN A 14 1.52 3.19 -16.36
N ALA A 15 0.67 4.21 -16.21
CA ALA A 15 0.91 5.53 -16.81
C ALA A 15 1.78 6.46 -15.92
N GLY A 16 2.20 6.00 -14.74
CA GLY A 16 2.96 6.77 -13.75
C GLY A 16 4.47 6.70 -13.97
N GLY A 17 5.22 7.46 -13.16
CA GLY A 17 6.68 7.57 -13.25
C GLY A 17 7.50 6.54 -12.45
N GLY A 18 6.83 5.56 -11.82
CA GLY A 18 7.45 4.56 -10.95
C GLY A 18 8.61 3.79 -11.58
N LYS A 19 9.72 3.71 -10.86
CA LYS A 19 10.90 2.94 -11.26
C LYS A 19 11.64 2.41 -10.04
N VAL A 20 12.14 1.19 -10.16
CA VAL A 20 13.16 0.65 -9.26
C VAL A 20 14.49 0.80 -10.00
N THR A 21 15.43 1.52 -9.40
CA THR A 21 16.69 1.86 -10.06
C THR A 21 17.84 1.18 -9.32
N ALA A 22 18.58 0.35 -10.05
CA ALA A 22 19.79 -0.33 -9.57
C ALA A 22 19.57 -1.02 -8.21
N ALA A 23 18.58 -1.91 -8.11
CA ALA A 23 18.47 -2.78 -6.94
C ALA A 23 19.71 -3.67 -6.90
N PHE A 24 20.52 -3.49 -5.85
CA PHE A 24 21.86 -4.03 -5.75
C PHE A 24 22.16 -4.41 -4.29
N PRO A 25 22.87 -5.51 -4.02
CA PRO A 25 23.42 -6.47 -5.00
C PRO A 25 22.40 -7.54 -5.42
N ASP A 26 22.28 -7.81 -6.73
CA ASP A 26 21.63 -9.02 -7.26
C ASP A 26 22.72 -10.02 -7.67
N VAL A 27 22.98 -11.03 -6.84
CA VAL A 27 24.13 -11.93 -7.03
C VAL A 27 23.77 -13.06 -7.99
N CYS A 28 24.43 -13.06 -9.15
CA CYS A 28 24.26 -14.08 -10.18
C CYS A 28 25.55 -14.85 -10.45
N LEU A 29 25.41 -16.13 -10.80
CA LEU A 29 26.49 -17.00 -11.24
C LEU A 29 26.90 -16.67 -12.69
N SER A 30 28.16 -16.30 -12.85
CA SER A 30 28.73 -15.78 -14.09
C SER A 30 29.93 -16.63 -14.55
N PRO A 31 30.34 -16.57 -15.83
CA PRO A 31 31.52 -17.30 -16.33
C PRO A 31 32.79 -17.08 -15.48
N PRO A 32 33.79 -17.99 -15.53
CA PRO A 32 33.97 -19.11 -16.47
C PRO A 32 33.26 -20.42 -16.07
N ALA A 33 33.21 -21.38 -17.00
CA ALA A 33 32.70 -22.72 -16.74
C ALA A 33 33.65 -23.55 -15.84
N PRO A 34 33.18 -24.67 -15.25
CA PRO A 34 34.05 -25.64 -14.56
C PRO A 34 35.26 -26.08 -15.42
N PRO A 35 36.44 -26.36 -14.82
CA PRO A 35 36.70 -26.54 -13.38
C PRO A 35 36.99 -25.24 -12.60
N ALA A 36 37.18 -24.10 -13.28
CA ALA A 36 37.33 -22.80 -12.60
C ALA A 36 36.05 -22.38 -11.87
N GLY A 37 34.90 -22.79 -12.44
CA GLY A 37 33.58 -22.70 -11.82
C GLY A 37 32.95 -21.32 -11.97
N PRO A 38 31.61 -21.25 -12.00
CA PRO A 38 30.95 -19.97 -12.12
C PRO A 38 31.15 -19.14 -10.85
N ILE A 39 31.41 -17.85 -11.02
CA ILE A 39 31.74 -16.93 -9.94
C ILE A 39 30.49 -16.12 -9.56
N PRO A 40 30.17 -15.96 -8.26
CA PRO A 40 29.13 -15.05 -7.82
C PRO A 40 29.53 -13.59 -8.11
N VAL A 41 28.74 -12.90 -8.94
CA VAL A 41 28.96 -11.50 -9.31
C VAL A 41 27.72 -10.69 -8.96
N PRO A 42 27.84 -9.55 -8.24
CA PRO A 42 26.71 -8.70 -7.92
C PRO A 42 26.37 -7.77 -9.09
N TYR A 43 25.11 -7.76 -9.51
CA TYR A 43 24.58 -6.94 -10.59
C TYR A 43 23.53 -5.94 -10.08
N PRO A 44 23.37 -4.77 -10.74
CA PRO A 44 22.30 -3.83 -10.45
C PRO A 44 21.11 -4.06 -11.38
N ASN A 45 19.93 -4.40 -10.85
CA ASN A 45 18.73 -4.57 -11.69
C ASN A 45 17.82 -3.32 -11.67
N SER A 46 17.07 -3.07 -12.73
CA SER A 46 16.09 -1.96 -12.79
C SER A 46 14.77 -2.39 -13.42
N SER A 47 13.67 -1.79 -12.96
CA SER A 47 12.34 -2.05 -13.50
C SER A 47 11.46 -0.80 -13.53
N PHE A 48 10.45 -0.80 -14.40
CA PHE A 48 9.66 0.39 -14.73
C PHE A 48 8.15 0.11 -14.68
N SER A 49 7.40 1.11 -14.20
CA SER A 49 5.94 1.12 -14.13
C SER A 49 5.24 0.85 -15.46
N LYS A 50 5.80 1.33 -16.57
CA LYS A 50 5.25 1.12 -17.92
C LYS A 50 5.07 -0.37 -18.27
N ASP A 51 5.92 -1.23 -17.71
CA ASP A 51 5.93 -2.68 -17.93
C ASP A 51 5.12 -3.45 -16.88
N MET A 52 4.31 -2.73 -16.10
CA MET A 52 3.39 -3.31 -15.12
C MET A 52 2.45 -4.34 -15.76
N LYS A 53 2.22 -5.44 -15.03
CA LYS A 53 1.20 -6.45 -15.33
C LYS A 53 0.26 -6.61 -14.13
N ASN A 54 -0.91 -7.20 -14.40
CA ASN A 54 -1.94 -7.52 -13.40
C ASN A 54 -2.39 -6.31 -12.55
N GLY A 55 -2.56 -5.15 -13.19
CA GLY A 55 -3.15 -3.97 -12.55
C GLY A 55 -4.64 -4.14 -12.21
N SER A 56 -5.22 -3.09 -11.65
CA SER A 56 -6.67 -2.97 -11.41
C SER A 56 -7.49 -3.14 -12.68
N LYS A 57 -8.71 -3.66 -12.54
CA LYS A 57 -9.66 -3.81 -13.65
C LYS A 57 -10.57 -2.60 -13.84
N SER A 58 -10.82 -1.86 -12.76
CA SER A 58 -11.82 -0.78 -12.69
C SER A 58 -11.22 0.60 -12.45
N VAL A 59 -10.07 0.69 -11.77
CA VAL A 59 -9.43 1.95 -11.40
C VAL A 59 -8.26 2.24 -12.34
N MET A 60 -8.31 3.42 -12.96
CA MET A 60 -7.35 3.86 -13.96
C MET A 60 -6.74 5.21 -13.56
N ILE A 61 -5.42 5.34 -13.68
CA ILE A 61 -4.70 6.62 -13.63
C ILE A 61 -4.11 6.85 -15.01
N GLY A 62 -4.35 8.03 -15.59
CA GLY A 62 -3.87 8.32 -16.95
C GLY A 62 -4.44 7.38 -18.03
N GLY A 63 -5.63 6.82 -17.79
CA GLY A 63 -6.26 5.86 -18.70
C GLY A 63 -5.59 4.47 -18.72
N LYS A 64 -4.70 4.19 -17.76
CA LYS A 64 -4.05 2.88 -17.59
C LYS A 64 -4.28 2.33 -16.19
N PRO A 65 -4.22 1.01 -16.00
CA PRO A 65 -4.47 0.40 -14.70
C PRO A 65 -3.50 0.87 -13.62
N VAL A 66 -4.02 0.99 -12.40
CA VAL A 66 -3.23 1.21 -11.18
C VAL A 66 -2.69 -0.11 -10.62
N MET A 67 -1.62 -0.04 -9.84
CA MET A 67 -1.09 -1.22 -9.14
C MET A 67 -1.89 -1.53 -7.88
N LEU A 68 -2.04 -2.82 -7.62
CA LEU A 68 -2.67 -3.36 -6.42
C LEU A 68 -1.68 -4.26 -5.69
N ARG A 69 -1.66 -4.13 -4.36
CA ARG A 69 -0.97 -5.03 -3.42
C ARG A 69 -1.19 -6.50 -3.78
N ASP A 70 -0.12 -7.30 -3.63
CA ASP A 70 -0.11 -8.76 -3.79
C ASP A 70 -0.68 -9.26 -5.13
N GLN A 71 -0.73 -8.40 -6.15
CA GLN A 71 -1.31 -8.72 -7.45
C GLN A 71 -0.48 -8.18 -8.60
N SER A 72 -0.19 -6.88 -8.57
CA SER A 72 0.52 -6.20 -9.63
C SER A 72 2.02 -6.29 -9.45
N TYR A 73 2.76 -6.31 -10.55
CA TYR A 73 4.21 -6.37 -10.56
C TYR A 73 4.78 -5.70 -11.81
N TYR A 74 6.05 -5.28 -11.75
CA TYR A 74 6.79 -4.88 -12.95
C TYR A 74 7.40 -6.10 -13.62
N ALA A 75 7.24 -6.18 -14.94
CA ALA A 75 7.80 -7.25 -15.78
C ALA A 75 8.64 -6.63 -16.91
N THR A 76 9.58 -5.78 -16.51
CA THR A 76 10.53 -5.15 -17.42
C THR A 76 11.44 -6.24 -18.00
N SER A 77 11.71 -6.16 -19.31
CA SER A 77 12.78 -6.94 -19.95
C SER A 77 14.09 -6.73 -19.19
N PRO A 78 15.05 -7.68 -19.13
CA PRO A 78 16.26 -7.49 -18.35
C PRO A 78 16.91 -6.13 -18.57
N LEU A 79 17.37 -5.56 -17.46
CA LEU A 79 18.13 -4.32 -17.36
C LEU A 79 19.02 -4.44 -16.13
N GLY A 80 20.22 -5.01 -16.30
CA GLY A 80 21.21 -5.18 -15.24
C GLY A 80 21.97 -6.51 -15.26
N ASP A 81 21.23 -7.60 -15.39
CA ASP A 81 21.71 -8.97 -15.14
C ASP A 81 22.06 -9.73 -16.42
N GLU A 82 22.04 -9.08 -17.59
CA GLU A 82 22.23 -9.71 -18.92
C GLU A 82 23.58 -10.39 -19.08
N ALA A 83 24.58 -9.95 -18.32
CA ALA A 83 25.91 -10.56 -18.32
C ALA A 83 25.94 -11.92 -17.58
N ALA A 84 24.95 -12.19 -16.72
CA ALA A 84 24.77 -13.52 -16.14
C ALA A 84 24.32 -14.51 -17.21
N THR A 85 24.74 -15.77 -17.09
CA THR A 85 24.36 -16.81 -18.07
C THR A 85 23.47 -17.86 -17.40
N ARG A 86 22.35 -18.18 -18.05
CA ARG A 86 21.40 -19.17 -17.54
C ARG A 86 22.04 -20.55 -17.38
N ASN A 87 22.97 -20.89 -18.27
CA ASN A 87 23.73 -22.13 -18.24
C ASN A 87 24.66 -22.26 -17.02
N PHE A 88 24.94 -21.16 -16.31
CA PHE A 88 25.73 -21.16 -15.07
C PHE A 88 24.87 -21.09 -13.81
N GLY A 89 23.54 -21.10 -13.93
CA GLY A 89 22.62 -21.13 -12.80
C GLY A 89 21.92 -19.79 -12.51
N ALA A 90 22.29 -18.69 -13.19
CA ALA A 90 21.70 -17.36 -13.03
C ALA A 90 21.73 -16.84 -11.57
N GLY A 91 20.69 -16.14 -11.10
CA GLY A 91 20.58 -15.72 -9.70
C GLY A 91 20.79 -16.87 -8.73
N VAL A 92 21.59 -16.64 -7.68
CA VAL A 92 21.99 -17.70 -6.74
C VAL A 92 20.80 -18.30 -5.98
N ILE A 93 19.69 -17.55 -5.85
CA ILE A 93 18.51 -17.94 -5.08
C ILE A 93 17.34 -18.30 -6.00
N THR A 94 17.07 -17.47 -7.00
CA THR A 94 15.89 -17.54 -7.88
C THR A 94 16.16 -18.32 -9.15
N HIS A 95 17.42 -18.64 -9.44
CA HIS A 95 17.86 -19.24 -10.71
C HIS A 95 17.34 -18.50 -11.94
N THR A 96 17.19 -17.18 -11.80
CA THR A 96 16.57 -16.31 -12.79
C THR A 96 17.52 -15.15 -13.11
N ILE A 97 17.60 -14.80 -14.40
CA ILE A 97 18.32 -13.60 -14.89
C ILE A 97 17.38 -12.40 -14.92
N THR A 98 16.08 -12.66 -15.09
CA THR A 98 15.08 -11.62 -15.14
C THR A 98 13.79 -12.11 -14.54
N GLY A 99 13.50 -11.64 -13.35
CA GLY A 99 12.26 -11.91 -12.65
C GLY A 99 11.38 -10.68 -12.54
N LYS A 100 10.25 -10.89 -11.89
CA LYS A 100 9.28 -9.82 -11.62
C LYS A 100 9.77 -8.95 -10.46
N THR A 101 9.41 -7.67 -10.47
CA THR A 101 9.52 -6.82 -9.27
C THR A 101 8.16 -6.72 -8.59
N TYR A 102 8.12 -7.07 -7.31
CA TYR A 102 6.93 -6.98 -6.46
C TYR A 102 7.10 -5.88 -5.42
N PHE A 103 5.97 -5.36 -4.95
CA PHE A 103 5.94 -4.43 -3.81
C PHE A 103 5.74 -5.20 -2.51
N ASN A 104 6.57 -4.87 -1.52
CA ASN A 104 6.51 -5.40 -0.16
C ASN A 104 5.97 -4.38 0.86
N SER A 105 5.69 -3.15 0.42
CA SER A 105 4.92 -2.18 1.20
C SER A 105 3.93 -1.42 0.32
N TRP A 106 2.97 -0.75 0.97
CA TRP A 106 1.85 -0.06 0.33
C TRP A 106 1.22 0.93 1.31
N SER A 107 0.29 1.76 0.81
CA SER A 107 -0.56 2.62 1.64
C SER A 107 -1.40 1.81 2.63
N MET A 108 -1.43 2.20 3.91
CA MET A 108 -2.22 1.49 4.93
C MET A 108 -3.71 1.86 4.94
N ASP A 109 -4.06 2.97 4.32
CA ASP A 109 -5.40 3.58 4.36
C ASP A 109 -6.05 3.68 2.97
N VAL A 110 -5.28 3.82 1.90
CA VAL A 110 -5.81 3.90 0.54
C VAL A 110 -5.86 2.52 -0.10
N GLN A 111 -7.05 2.14 -0.56
CA GLN A 111 -7.31 0.85 -1.19
C GLN A 111 -8.17 1.02 -2.45
N PHE A 112 -7.82 0.28 -3.50
CA PHE A 112 -8.61 0.11 -4.71
C PHE A 112 -8.95 -1.36 -4.89
N GLU A 113 -10.20 -1.66 -5.27
CA GLU A 113 -10.68 -3.05 -5.40
C GLU A 113 -10.47 -3.91 -4.13
N GLY A 114 -10.53 -3.27 -2.96
CA GLY A 114 -10.28 -3.93 -1.67
C GLY A 114 -8.81 -4.28 -1.40
N LYS A 115 -7.87 -3.74 -2.18
CA LYS A 115 -6.42 -3.97 -2.04
C LYS A 115 -5.70 -2.64 -1.86
N ASN A 116 -4.73 -2.64 -0.96
CA ASN A 116 -3.88 -1.48 -0.75
C ASN A 116 -3.12 -1.09 -2.02
N VAL A 117 -2.81 0.20 -2.13
CA VAL A 117 -2.13 0.75 -3.30
C VAL A 117 -0.65 0.95 -3.02
N PRO A 118 0.27 0.43 -3.85
CA PRO A 118 1.68 0.77 -3.77
C PRO A 118 1.95 2.19 -4.28
N ARG A 119 2.99 2.83 -3.77
CA ARG A 119 3.28 4.25 -4.01
C ARG A 119 4.77 4.51 -4.21
N HIS A 120 5.11 5.78 -4.39
CA HIS A 120 6.46 6.26 -4.18
C HIS A 120 6.99 5.87 -2.79
N VAL A 121 8.27 5.54 -2.70
CA VAL A 121 9.03 5.06 -1.52
C VAL A 121 8.57 3.74 -0.91
N ASP A 122 7.50 3.13 -1.44
CA ASP A 122 7.14 1.78 -1.03
C ASP A 122 8.21 0.78 -1.49
N LEU A 123 8.58 -0.13 -0.59
CA LEU A 123 9.65 -1.09 -0.80
C LEU A 123 9.26 -2.11 -1.86
N THR A 124 10.24 -2.46 -2.67
CA THR A 124 10.12 -3.47 -3.71
C THR A 124 11.21 -4.50 -3.60
N THR A 125 10.92 -5.69 -4.10
CA THR A 125 11.88 -6.79 -4.25
C THR A 125 11.93 -7.18 -5.71
N SER A 126 13.14 -7.37 -6.24
CA SER A 126 13.36 -7.59 -7.67
C SER A 126 13.81 -9.01 -7.99
N ASN A 127 13.78 -9.34 -9.28
CA ASN A 127 14.26 -10.59 -9.86
C ASN A 127 13.53 -11.86 -9.37
N HIS A 128 12.25 -11.76 -9.02
CA HIS A 128 11.47 -12.92 -8.58
C HIS A 128 11.29 -13.98 -9.67
N GLY A 129 11.90 -15.15 -9.46
CA GLY A 129 11.50 -16.46 -10.01
C GLY A 129 10.79 -17.36 -8.97
N SER A 130 10.92 -17.02 -7.67
CA SER A 130 10.30 -17.66 -6.50
C SER A 130 9.91 -16.60 -5.44
N ASN A 131 9.45 -17.01 -4.26
CA ASN A 131 9.10 -16.08 -3.17
C ASN A 131 10.32 -15.42 -2.48
N SER A 132 11.51 -15.96 -2.69
CA SER A 132 12.78 -15.41 -2.23
C SER A 132 13.46 -14.57 -3.33
N ASN A 133 14.22 -13.55 -2.96
CA ASN A 133 14.97 -12.71 -3.90
C ASN A 133 16.44 -12.50 -3.45
N GLU A 134 17.31 -12.15 -4.39
CA GLU A 134 18.74 -11.87 -4.15
C GLU A 134 18.99 -10.42 -3.74
N SER A 135 18.25 -9.50 -4.37
CA SER A 135 18.39 -8.07 -4.14
C SER A 135 17.78 -7.65 -2.79
N VAL A 136 18.46 -6.75 -2.08
CA VAL A 136 17.85 -6.13 -0.90
C VAL A 136 16.61 -5.33 -1.31
N PRO A 137 15.57 -5.23 -0.45
CA PRO A 137 14.42 -4.40 -0.74
C PRO A 137 14.82 -2.94 -1.00
N ILE A 138 14.38 -2.39 -2.13
CA ILE A 138 14.72 -1.03 -2.59
C ILE A 138 13.42 -0.25 -2.86
N PRO A 139 13.37 1.05 -2.55
CA PRO A 139 12.17 1.85 -2.77
C PRO A 139 11.84 2.03 -4.25
N ASN A 140 10.54 2.00 -4.57
CA ASN A 140 10.03 2.51 -5.83
C ASN A 140 10.15 4.04 -5.88
N LEU A 141 10.87 4.55 -6.87
CA LEU A 141 11.09 5.98 -7.06
C LEU A 141 10.10 6.55 -8.07
N SER A 142 9.41 7.59 -7.65
CA SER A 142 8.53 8.42 -8.47
C SER A 142 8.41 9.77 -7.78
N GLN A 143 7.27 10.47 -7.88
CA GLN A 143 7.11 11.78 -7.27
C GLN A 143 6.55 11.72 -5.84
N SER A 144 7.02 12.63 -4.99
CA SER A 144 6.31 13.07 -3.78
C SER A 144 5.59 14.38 -4.11
N SER A 145 4.38 14.58 -3.59
CA SER A 145 3.72 15.87 -3.74
C SER A 145 4.40 16.92 -2.85
N ALA A 146 4.81 18.06 -3.40
CA ALA A 146 5.31 19.21 -2.63
C ALA A 146 4.22 19.85 -1.75
N ALA A 147 2.96 19.45 -1.94
CA ALA A 147 1.89 19.80 -1.03
C ALA A 147 2.11 19.06 0.29
N SER A 148 2.65 19.77 1.28
CA SER A 148 2.03 19.72 2.60
C SER A 148 0.53 19.79 2.33
N GLY A 149 -0.21 18.71 2.59
CA GLY A 149 -1.66 18.74 2.43
C GLY A 149 -2.15 19.99 3.12
N GLY A 150 -2.50 21.02 2.33
CA GLY A 150 -3.11 22.22 2.88
C GLY A 150 -4.31 21.71 3.67
N GLN A 151 -4.54 22.27 4.85
CA GLN A 151 -5.73 21.96 5.63
C GLN A 151 -6.89 21.80 4.66
N ALA A 152 -7.59 20.67 4.72
CA ALA A 152 -8.77 20.46 3.91
C ALA A 152 -9.72 21.61 4.25
N THR A 153 -9.76 22.62 3.38
CA THR A 153 -10.77 23.66 3.49
C THR A 153 -12.04 23.02 2.97
N ARG A 154 -13.19 23.36 3.55
CA ARG A 154 -14.50 22.86 3.11
C ARG A 154 -14.79 23.17 1.65
N ASP A 155 -13.99 24.02 1.01
CA ASP A 155 -14.27 24.63 -0.28
C ASP A 155 -13.31 24.19 -1.41
N ALA A 156 -12.25 23.43 -1.09
CA ALA A 156 -11.26 23.02 -2.09
C ALA A 156 -10.84 21.55 -1.93
N CYS A 157 -10.57 20.89 -3.05
CA CYS A 157 -10.13 19.50 -3.06
C CYS A 157 -8.70 19.40 -2.48
N PRO A 158 -8.48 18.65 -1.38
CA PRO A 158 -7.16 18.54 -0.75
C PRO A 158 -6.11 17.81 -1.61
N CYS A 159 -6.51 17.11 -2.68
CA CYS A 159 -5.61 16.39 -3.59
C CYS A 159 -4.99 17.30 -4.66
N CYS A 160 -5.77 18.26 -5.19
CA CYS A 160 -5.37 19.07 -6.35
C CYS A 160 -5.45 20.58 -6.11
N ALA A 161 -5.91 21.02 -4.93
CA ALA A 161 -6.23 22.41 -4.59
C ALA A 161 -7.25 23.09 -5.55
N GLY A 162 -7.93 22.30 -6.39
CA GLY A 162 -8.98 22.76 -7.30
C GLY A 162 -10.38 22.68 -6.69
N PRO A 163 -11.44 22.91 -7.49
CA PRO A 163 -12.82 22.77 -7.05
C PRO A 163 -13.12 21.35 -6.55
N LEU A 164 -14.05 21.25 -5.59
CA LEU A 164 -14.51 19.96 -5.09
C LEU A 164 -15.16 19.12 -6.19
N HIS A 165 -14.72 17.87 -6.27
CA HIS A 165 -15.28 16.85 -7.17
C HIS A 165 -16.65 16.37 -6.66
N GLU A 166 -17.45 15.75 -7.54
CA GLU A 166 -18.79 15.24 -7.16
C GLU A 166 -18.74 14.27 -5.98
N ASN A 167 -17.72 13.41 -5.91
CA ASN A 167 -17.52 12.48 -4.80
C ASN A 167 -17.10 13.16 -3.47
N GLN A 168 -16.96 14.48 -3.45
CA GLN A 168 -16.67 15.27 -2.25
C GLN A 168 -17.87 16.12 -1.81
N LYS A 169 -19.00 15.97 -2.49
CA LYS A 169 -20.26 16.64 -2.19
C LYS A 169 -21.33 15.60 -1.91
N ASN A 170 -22.25 15.92 -1.02
CA ASN A 170 -23.42 15.12 -0.79
C ASN A 170 -24.27 15.10 -2.10
N PRO A 171 -24.60 13.93 -2.65
CA PRO A 171 -25.34 13.83 -3.91
C PRO A 171 -26.80 14.33 -3.82
N GLU A 172 -27.35 14.41 -2.61
CA GLU A 172 -28.73 14.87 -2.36
C GLU A 172 -28.79 16.39 -2.13
N THR A 173 -27.82 16.96 -1.42
CA THR A 173 -27.82 18.39 -1.07
C THR A 173 -26.86 19.24 -1.90
N GLY A 174 -25.90 18.62 -2.57
CA GLY A 174 -24.82 19.29 -3.30
C GLY A 174 -23.77 19.95 -2.39
N GLU A 175 -23.95 19.87 -1.07
CA GLU A 175 -23.06 20.50 -0.10
C GLU A 175 -21.77 19.69 0.11
N PRO A 176 -20.63 20.34 0.36
CA PRO A 176 -19.39 19.65 0.72
C PRO A 176 -19.53 18.78 1.98
N TYR A 177 -18.94 17.58 1.96
CA TYR A 177 -18.84 16.76 3.17
C TYR A 177 -17.99 17.44 4.25
N ASP A 178 -18.37 17.25 5.52
CA ASP A 178 -17.56 17.68 6.65
C ASP A 178 -16.20 16.95 6.65
N THR A 179 -15.12 17.70 6.84
CA THR A 179 -13.77 17.15 6.96
C THR A 179 -13.40 17.04 8.45
N ILE A 180 -12.88 15.89 8.86
CA ILE A 180 -12.34 15.70 10.21
C ILE A 180 -10.84 15.36 10.13
N PRO A 181 -10.02 15.84 11.09
CA PRO A 181 -8.63 15.41 11.18
C PRO A 181 -8.53 13.90 11.36
N GLU A 182 -7.57 13.27 10.68
CA GLU A 182 -7.29 11.83 10.79
C GLU A 182 -7.10 11.35 12.22
N ALA A 183 -6.39 12.13 13.04
CA ALA A 183 -6.19 11.83 14.45
C ALA A 183 -7.52 11.76 15.22
N ASP A 184 -8.46 12.65 14.91
CA ASP A 184 -9.75 12.73 15.58
C ASP A 184 -10.69 11.61 15.11
N PHE A 185 -10.63 11.25 13.83
CA PHE A 185 -11.34 10.07 13.31
C PHE A 185 -10.88 8.79 14.01
N TYR A 186 -9.57 8.56 14.06
CA TYR A 186 -9.02 7.37 14.71
C TYR A 186 -9.21 7.38 16.22
N GLN A 187 -9.12 8.55 16.88
CA GLN A 187 -9.43 8.66 18.30
C GLN A 187 -10.91 8.42 18.59
N GLY A 188 -11.82 8.91 17.74
CA GLY A 188 -13.25 8.66 17.86
C GLY A 188 -13.60 7.18 17.71
N ILE A 189 -13.04 6.53 16.70
CA ILE A 189 -13.21 5.08 16.47
C ILE A 189 -12.56 4.26 17.59
N ALA A 190 -11.30 4.56 17.95
CA ALA A 190 -10.61 3.89 19.04
C ALA A 190 -11.34 4.09 20.37
N GLY A 191 -11.84 5.30 20.64
CA GLY A 191 -12.66 5.64 21.79
C GLY A 191 -13.97 4.85 21.82
N HIS A 192 -14.64 4.71 20.68
CA HIS A 192 -15.83 3.87 20.55
C HIS A 192 -15.52 2.41 20.92
N TYR A 193 -14.46 1.82 20.35
CA TYR A 193 -14.07 0.44 20.65
C TYR A 193 -13.59 0.25 22.09
N MET A 194 -12.84 1.21 22.66
CA MET A 194 -12.41 1.17 24.06
C MET A 194 -13.60 1.27 25.01
N LYS A 195 -14.58 2.13 24.72
CA LYS A 195 -15.83 2.22 25.50
C LYS A 195 -16.61 0.92 25.45
N ARG A 196 -16.81 0.35 24.26
CA ARG A 196 -17.48 -0.96 24.08
C ARG A 196 -16.74 -2.08 24.80
N ARG A 197 -15.41 -2.08 24.80
CA ARG A 197 -14.59 -3.04 25.55
C ARG A 197 -14.73 -2.86 27.06
N SER A 198 -14.79 -1.62 27.54
CA SER A 198 -15.03 -1.34 28.97
C SER A 198 -16.44 -1.74 29.42
N GLU A 199 -17.47 -1.44 28.63
CA GLU A 199 -18.86 -1.87 28.86
C GLU A 199 -18.95 -3.39 28.89
N MET A 200 -18.29 -4.07 27.94
CA MET A 200 -18.22 -5.53 27.90
C MET A 200 -17.53 -6.10 29.14
N GLN A 201 -16.39 -5.52 29.54
CA GLN A 201 -15.65 -5.98 30.72
C GLN A 201 -16.49 -5.84 32.00
N LYS A 202 -17.26 -4.74 32.14
CA LYS A 202 -18.17 -4.55 33.27
C LYS A 202 -19.26 -5.63 33.30
N LEU A 203 -19.91 -5.89 32.17
CA LEU A 203 -20.92 -6.93 32.04
C LEU A 203 -20.38 -8.32 32.36
N LEU A 204 -19.17 -8.65 31.90
CA LEU A 204 -18.49 -9.90 32.22
C LEU A 204 -18.16 -10.03 33.72
N ASN A 205 -17.70 -8.94 34.35
CA ASN A 205 -17.42 -8.93 35.79
C ASN A 205 -18.71 -9.09 36.62
N GLU A 206 -19.81 -8.47 36.21
CA GLU A 206 -21.13 -8.63 36.86
C GLU A 206 -21.69 -10.05 36.69
N LEU A 207 -21.51 -10.66 35.51
CA LEU A 207 -21.89 -12.06 35.26
C LEU A 207 -21.06 -13.03 36.10
N ALA A 208 -19.74 -12.80 36.18
CA ALA A 208 -18.84 -13.59 37.02
C ALA A 208 -19.19 -13.47 38.51
N ALA A 209 -19.52 -12.26 38.99
CA ALA A 209 -19.93 -12.02 40.36
C ALA A 209 -21.32 -12.59 40.70
N SER A 210 -22.19 -12.74 39.70
CA SER A 210 -23.55 -13.29 39.88
C SER A 210 -23.65 -14.81 39.65
N ASN A 211 -22.52 -15.49 39.42
CA ASN A 211 -22.43 -16.93 39.15
C ASN A 211 -23.38 -17.41 38.01
N LYS A 212 -23.73 -16.50 37.10
CA LYS A 212 -24.58 -16.79 35.93
C LYS A 212 -23.68 -17.24 34.78
N PRO A 213 -24.10 -18.25 33.99
CA PRO A 213 -23.32 -18.71 32.85
C PRO A 213 -23.13 -17.56 31.85
N LEU A 214 -21.92 -17.44 31.31
CA LEU A 214 -21.62 -16.47 30.26
C LEU A 214 -22.54 -16.75 29.05
N PRO A 215 -23.08 -15.70 28.41
CA PRO A 215 -23.80 -15.87 27.16
C PRO A 215 -22.91 -16.56 26.12
N GLY A 216 -23.45 -17.50 25.34
CA GLY A 216 -22.65 -18.32 24.41
C GLY A 216 -21.85 -17.52 23.35
N TRP A 217 -22.25 -16.29 23.06
CA TRP A 217 -21.49 -15.39 22.17
C TRP A 217 -20.20 -14.83 22.80
N ALA A 218 -20.06 -14.85 24.14
CA ALA A 218 -18.88 -14.36 24.85
C ALA A 218 -17.72 -15.37 24.86
N THR A 219 -17.96 -16.62 24.41
CA THR A 219 -16.97 -17.70 24.30
C THR A 219 -16.46 -17.91 22.87
N GLU A 220 -16.99 -17.20 21.87
CA GLU A 220 -16.50 -17.27 20.50
C GLU A 220 -15.33 -16.29 20.27
N LEU A 221 -14.21 -16.78 19.73
CA LEU A 221 -13.08 -15.95 19.32
C LEU A 221 -13.56 -14.92 18.26
N ALA A 222 -13.06 -13.70 18.35
CA ALA A 222 -13.44 -12.57 17.50
C ALA A 222 -13.37 -12.84 15.97
N SER A 223 -12.67 -13.89 15.54
CA SER A 223 -12.63 -14.35 14.15
C SER A 223 -13.98 -14.88 13.63
N ASN A 224 -14.96 -15.17 14.49
CA ASN A 224 -16.28 -15.70 14.12
C ASN A 224 -17.47 -14.77 14.44
N ASP A 225 -17.21 -13.55 14.91
CA ASP A 225 -18.28 -12.64 15.35
C ASP A 225 -19.16 -12.16 14.17
N LYS A 226 -20.46 -12.50 14.22
CA LYS A 226 -21.48 -12.12 13.22
C LYS A 226 -22.06 -10.71 13.44
N ASN A 227 -21.52 -9.94 14.39
CA ASN A 227 -22.07 -8.64 14.77
C ASN A 227 -22.00 -7.58 13.64
N PRO A 228 -23.15 -7.04 13.20
CA PRO A 228 -23.22 -6.06 12.11
C PRO A 228 -22.57 -4.70 12.44
N ALA A 229 -22.23 -4.41 13.71
CA ALA A 229 -21.50 -3.20 14.09
C ALA A 229 -20.09 -3.12 13.45
N TYR A 230 -19.51 -4.25 13.03
CA TYR A 230 -18.26 -4.28 12.26
C TYR A 230 -18.48 -4.21 10.73
N ARG A 231 -19.74 -4.32 10.26
CA ARG A 231 -20.12 -4.15 8.85
C ARG A 231 -20.55 -2.71 8.51
N SER A 232 -20.89 -1.89 9.50
CA SER A 232 -21.60 -0.62 9.30
C SER A 232 -20.75 0.64 9.31
N LEU A 233 -19.42 0.56 9.22
CA LEU A 233 -18.66 1.71 8.72
C LEU A 233 -18.89 1.78 7.21
N THR A 234 -20.06 2.30 6.84
CA THR A 234 -20.33 2.71 5.47
C THR A 234 -19.22 3.68 5.09
N LYS A 235 -18.40 3.26 4.11
CA LYS A 235 -17.28 4.02 3.55
C LYS A 235 -17.67 5.37 2.93
N SER A 236 -18.91 5.82 3.13
CA SER A 236 -19.63 6.76 2.29
C SER A 236 -19.61 8.20 2.79
N ASP A 237 -19.38 8.46 4.08
CA ASP A 237 -19.85 9.73 4.66
C ASP A 237 -18.77 10.63 5.30
N VAL A 238 -17.49 10.26 5.25
CA VAL A 238 -16.43 11.05 5.92
C VAL A 238 -15.16 11.14 5.08
N ILE A 239 -14.76 12.36 4.74
CA ILE A 239 -13.45 12.66 4.15
C ILE A 239 -12.45 12.84 5.31
N ILE A 240 -11.48 11.93 5.40
CA ILE A 240 -10.40 11.98 6.40
C ILE A 240 -9.29 12.91 5.89
N ALA A 241 -9.05 14.02 6.59
CA ALA A 241 -7.98 14.96 6.26
C ALA A 241 -6.65 14.51 6.89
N LYS A 242 -5.65 14.22 6.04
CA LYS A 242 -4.26 13.96 6.47
C LYS A 242 -3.51 15.27 6.68
N GLY A 243 -3.39 15.72 7.92
CA GLY A 243 -2.60 16.90 8.28
C GLY A 243 -2.16 16.86 9.75
N GLY A 244 -0.88 16.59 9.99
CA GLY A 244 -0.30 16.51 11.32
C GLY A 244 0.07 17.88 11.91
N ARG A 245 -0.42 18.11 13.12
CA ARG A 245 0.09 18.96 14.23
C ARG A 245 0.62 20.37 13.92
N LEU A 246 -0.17 21.33 14.42
CA LEU A 246 0.15 22.72 14.73
C LEU A 246 1.51 22.91 15.42
N ARG A 247 2.30 23.88 14.94
CA ARG A 247 3.07 24.76 15.82
C ARG A 247 2.51 26.17 15.66
N GLY A 248 1.80 26.62 16.68
CA GLY A 248 1.57 28.04 16.91
C GLY A 248 2.73 28.65 17.69
N GLY A 249 2.97 29.94 17.47
CA GLY A 249 3.63 30.82 18.43
C GLY A 249 5.07 31.21 18.10
N LEU A 250 5.18 32.45 17.60
CA LEU A 250 6.34 33.34 17.41
C LEU A 250 7.15 33.13 16.12
#